data_AF-A0A1U8P1C9-F1
#
_entry.id   AF-A0A1U8P1C9-F1
#
_cell.length_a   1.000
_cell.length_b   1.000
_cell.length_c   1.000
_cell.angle_alpha   90.00
_cell.angle_beta   90.00
_cell.angle_gamma   90.00
#
_symmetry.space_group_name_H-M   'P 1'
#
loop_
_entity.id
_entity.type
_entity.pdbx_description
1 polymer ?
#
loop_
_entity_poly.entity_id
_entity_poly.type
_entity_poly.pdbx_seq_one_letter_code
_entity_poly.pdbx_strand_id
1 'polypeptide(L)'
;MFRHPFHYKKQKDLFVAAEGMYTGQFVYCGKKATLTVGNVLPLRSIPEGAVVCNVEHHVADRGVFAWASGDYAIVISHNPDNDTIS
;
A
#
# COMPACT_ATOMS: atom_id res chain seq x y z
N MET A 1 -10.35 -2.29 10.36
CA MET A 1 -10.64 -1.25 11.38
C MET A 1 -9.36 -0.99 12.13
N PHE A 2 -8.85 0.24 12.12
CA PHE A 2 -7.57 0.57 12.73
C PHE A 2 -7.78 1.11 14.16
N ARG A 3 -6.81 0.88 15.05
CA ARG A 3 -6.82 1.47 16.39
C ARG A 3 -6.10 2.80 16.34
N HIS A 4 -6.72 3.86 16.85
CA HIS A 4 -6.07 5.18 16.87
C HIS A 4 -4.83 5.12 17.79
N PRO A 5 -3.67 5.65 17.36
CA PRO A 5 -2.40 5.48 18.08
C PRO A 5 -2.36 6.22 19.42
N PHE A 6 -2.97 7.41 19.50
CA PHE A 6 -2.86 8.29 20.68
C PHE A 6 -4.12 8.34 21.56
N HIS A 7 -5.23 7.77 21.10
CA HIS A 7 -6.53 7.86 21.77
C HIS A 7 -7.23 6.51 21.73
N TYR A 8 -8.01 6.19 22.76
CA TYR A 8 -8.83 4.98 22.79
C TYR A 8 -10.06 5.13 21.87
N LYS A 9 -9.81 5.16 20.56
CA LYS A 9 -10.82 5.26 19.51
C LYS A 9 -10.51 4.25 18.41
N LYS A 10 -11.56 3.68 17.81
CA LYS A 10 -11.43 2.87 16.60
C LYS A 10 -11.61 3.77 15.39
N GLN A 11 -10.66 3.76 14.46
CA GLN A 11 -10.68 4.52 13.22
C GLN A 11 -11.19 3.62 12.08
N LYS A 12 -12.15 4.16 11.33
CA LYS A 12 -12.65 3.56 10.09
C LYS A 12 -12.08 4.40 8.95
N ASP A 13 -11.27 3.77 8.12
CA ASP A 13 -10.68 4.37 6.93
C ASP A 13 -11.19 3.60 5.71
N LEU A 14 -11.41 4.33 4.62
CA LEU A 14 -11.81 3.76 3.33
C LEU A 14 -10.55 3.52 2.51
N PHE A 15 -10.38 2.30 2.02
CA PHE A 15 -9.27 1.90 1.16
C PHE A 15 -9.83 1.37 -0.16
N VAL A 16 -9.03 1.51 -1.22
CA VAL A 16 -9.25 0.80 -2.47
C VAL A 16 -9.05 -0.70 -2.21
N ALA A 17 -10.01 -1.51 -2.63
CA ALA A 17 -9.89 -2.95 -2.50
C ALA A 17 -8.95 -3.48 -3.58
N ALA A 18 -7.86 -4.12 -3.16
CA ALA A 18 -7.05 -4.93 -4.06
C ALA A 18 -7.83 -6.21 -4.43
N GLU A 19 -7.61 -6.71 -5.63
CA GLU A 19 -8.22 -7.98 -6.06
C GLU A 19 -7.83 -9.11 -5.10
N GLY A 20 -8.81 -9.92 -4.70
CA GLY A 20 -8.61 -11.01 -3.73
C GLY A 20 -8.77 -10.63 -2.25
N MET A 21 -9.04 -9.36 -1.94
CA MET A 21 -9.40 -8.97 -0.57
C MET A 21 -10.78 -9.49 -0.16
N TYR A 22 -10.93 -9.90 1.10
CA TYR A 22 -12.20 -10.41 1.64
C TYR A 22 -12.61 -9.72 2.95
N THR A 23 -13.89 -9.78 3.28
CA THR A 23 -14.43 -9.16 4.50
C THR A 23 -13.88 -9.82 5.75
N GLY A 24 -13.38 -9.01 6.69
CA GLY A 24 -12.74 -9.50 7.92
C GLY A 24 -11.25 -9.84 7.78
N GLN A 25 -10.66 -9.70 6.59
CA GLN A 25 -9.22 -9.81 6.41
C GLN A 25 -8.48 -8.75 7.24
N PHE A 26 -7.38 -9.16 7.88
CA PHE A 26 -6.49 -8.24 8.57
C PHE A 26 -5.54 -7.58 7.57
N VAL A 27 -5.64 -6.26 7.46
CA VAL A 27 -4.76 -5.42 6.65
C VAL A 27 -3.72 -4.78 7.55
N TYR A 28 -2.45 -4.94 7.19
CA TYR A 28 -1.31 -4.35 7.89
C TYR A 28 -0.69 -3.25 7.04
N CYS A 29 -0.46 -2.09 7.66
CA CYS A 29 0.16 -0.94 7.02
C CYS A 29 1.46 -0.60 7.74
N GLY A 30 2.57 -0.57 7.00
CA GLY A 30 3.86 -0.08 7.51
C GLY A 30 5.07 -0.86 7.02
N LYS A 31 6.27 -0.37 7.35
CA LYS A 31 7.55 -0.94 6.88
C LYS A 31 7.80 -2.40 7.30
N LYS A 32 7.20 -2.85 8.39
CA LYS A 32 7.33 -4.23 8.91
C LYS A 32 6.14 -5.12 8.57
N ALA A 33 5.19 -4.64 7.75
CA ALA A 33 4.10 -5.48 7.30
C ALA A 33 4.64 -6.60 6.41
N THR A 34 3.96 -7.75 6.41
CA THR A 34 4.28 -8.85 5.52
C THR A 34 3.81 -8.54 4.11
N LEU A 35 4.53 -8.99 3.10
CA LEU A 35 4.13 -8.85 1.70
C LEU A 35 2.97 -9.81 1.39
N THR A 36 1.73 -9.35 1.61
CA THR A 36 0.51 -10.09 1.30
C THR A 36 -0.51 -9.16 0.63
N VAL A 37 -1.40 -9.72 -0.19
CA VAL A 37 -2.45 -8.97 -0.89
C VAL A 37 -3.27 -8.14 0.09
N GLY A 38 -3.41 -6.85 -0.20
CA GLY A 38 -4.14 -5.87 0.62
C GLY A 38 -3.30 -5.16 1.68
N ASN A 39 -2.08 -5.61 1.98
CA ASN A 39 -1.19 -4.88 2.90
C ASN A 39 -0.55 -3.67 2.22
N VAL A 40 -0.25 -2.64 3.03
CA VAL A 40 0.37 -1.40 2.56
C VAL A 40 1.81 -1.35 3.05
N LEU A 41 2.75 -1.43 2.11
CA LEU A 41 4.18 -1.39 2.36
C LEU A 41 4.82 -0.24 1.59
N PRO A 42 5.94 0.32 2.08
CA PRO A 42 6.74 1.24 1.28
C PRO A 42 7.32 0.49 0.07
N LEU A 43 7.30 1.13 -1.09
CA LEU A 43 7.69 0.50 -2.35
C LEU A 43 9.12 -0.07 -2.33
N ARG A 44 10.07 0.58 -1.65
CA ARG A 44 11.44 0.05 -1.43
C ARG A 44 11.53 -1.33 -0.77
N SER A 45 10.45 -1.80 -0.16
CA SER A 45 10.38 -3.10 0.53
C SER A 45 9.54 -4.12 -0.24
N ILE A 46 9.03 -3.74 -1.41
CA ILE A 46 8.30 -4.58 -2.34
C ILE A 46 9.31 -5.03 -3.40
N PRO A 47 9.39 -6.32 -3.78
CA PRO A 47 10.34 -6.77 -4.79
C PRO A 47 9.97 -6.29 -6.20
N GLU A 48 10.97 -6.20 -7.09
CA GLU A 48 10.73 -5.95 -8.52
C GLU A 48 9.83 -7.05 -9.12
N GLY A 49 8.99 -6.66 -10.08
CA GLY A 49 7.98 -7.52 -10.70
C GLY A 49 6.70 -7.70 -9.88
N ALA A 50 6.63 -7.16 -8.66
CA ALA A 50 5.40 -7.20 -7.87
C ALA A 50 4.35 -6.24 -8.44
N VAL A 51 3.08 -6.69 -8.38
CA VAL A 51 1.91 -5.90 -8.74
C VAL A 51 1.42 -5.12 -7.53
N VAL A 52 1.24 -3.82 -7.68
CA VAL A 52 0.83 -2.89 -6.63
C VAL A 52 -0.35 -2.02 -7.09
N CYS A 53 -1.13 -1.52 -6.13
CA CYS A 53 -2.28 -0.63 -6.37
C CYS A 53 -2.24 0.57 -5.40
N ASN A 54 -2.94 1.64 -5.74
CA ASN A 54 -3.04 2.85 -4.92
C ASN A 54 -1.66 3.42 -4.51
N VAL A 55 -0.77 3.58 -5.49
CA VAL A 55 0.62 3.98 -5.29
C VAL A 55 0.73 5.49 -5.08
N GLU A 56 1.56 5.90 -4.12
CA GLU A 56 1.86 7.30 -3.83
C GLU A 56 2.90 7.86 -4.82
N HIS A 57 2.65 9.04 -5.42
CA HIS A 57 3.65 9.77 -6.22
C HIS A 57 4.66 10.48 -5.32
N HIS A 58 4.19 11.05 -4.21
CA HIS A 58 5.00 11.56 -3.12
C HIS A 58 4.58 10.91 -1.81
N VAL A 59 5.56 10.63 -0.94
CA VAL A 59 5.29 10.06 0.38
C VAL A 59 4.21 10.88 1.10
N ALA A 60 3.16 10.18 1.56
CA ALA A 60 1.99 10.73 2.27
C ALA A 60 0.94 11.46 1.41
N ASP A 61 0.95 11.30 0.09
CA ASP A 61 -0.14 11.79 -0.78
C ASP A 61 -1.40 10.89 -0.77
N ARG A 62 -1.37 9.76 -0.04
CA ARG A 62 -2.49 8.80 0.16
C ARG A 62 -2.91 8.02 -1.08
N GLY A 63 -2.09 8.01 -2.12
CA GLY A 63 -2.30 7.24 -3.34
C GLY A 63 -2.81 8.13 -4.47
N VAL A 64 -2.07 8.14 -5.57
CA VAL A 64 -2.35 8.95 -6.76
C VAL A 64 -2.42 8.08 -8.02
N PHE A 65 -1.65 6.97 -8.07
CA PHE A 65 -1.63 6.05 -9.20
C PHE A 65 -2.34 4.72 -8.91
N ALA A 66 -2.78 4.05 -9.98
CA ALA A 66 -3.48 2.76 -9.91
C ALA A 66 -4.67 2.78 -8.93
N TRP A 67 -5.49 3.82 -9.03
CA TRP A 67 -6.69 4.03 -8.21
C TRP A 67 -7.96 3.52 -8.90
N ALA A 68 -8.01 3.53 -10.24
CA ALA A 68 -9.19 3.07 -10.97
C ALA A 68 -9.39 1.55 -10.82
N SER A 69 -10.63 1.09 -11.03
CA SER A 69 -10.98 -0.32 -10.94
C SER A 69 -10.21 -1.14 -11.98
N GLY A 70 -9.40 -2.09 -11.54
CA GLY A 70 -8.59 -2.95 -12.40
C GLY A 70 -7.25 -2.34 -12.84
N ASP A 71 -6.95 -1.10 -12.44
CA ASP A 71 -5.61 -0.55 -12.66
C ASP A 71 -4.60 -1.19 -11.71
N TYR A 72 -3.40 -1.42 -12.24
CA TYR A 72 -2.28 -1.90 -11.48
C TYR A 72 -1.00 -1.22 -11.95
N ALA A 73 -0.02 -1.14 -11.06
CA ALA A 73 1.34 -0.77 -11.39
C ALA A 73 2.26 -1.94 -11.09
N ILE A 74 3.37 -2.02 -11.83
CA ILE A 74 4.42 -3.03 -11.62
C ILE A 74 5.66 -2.31 -11.15
N VAL A 75 6.29 -2.81 -10.09
CA VAL A 75 7.59 -2.31 -9.63
C VAL A 75 8.66 -2.79 -10.61
N ILE A 76 9.25 -1.89 -11.39
CA ILE A 76 10.23 -2.27 -12.43
C ILE A 76 11.64 -2.34 -11.84
N SER A 77 12.10 -1.29 -11.16
CA SER A 77 13.46 -1.23 -10.62
C SER A 77 13.57 -0.28 -9.43
N HIS A 78 14.36 -0.66 -8.42
CA HIS A 78 14.71 0.24 -7.33
C HIS A 78 16.02 0.95 -7.62
N ASN A 79 16.00 2.29 -7.56
CA ASN A 79 17.24 3.06 -7.46
C ASN A 79 17.53 3.36 -5.97
N PRO A 80 18.60 2.79 -5.38
CA PRO A 80 18.92 2.98 -3.96
C PRO A 80 19.37 4.41 -3.62
N ASP A 81 19.75 5.22 -4.61
CA ASP A 81 20.36 6.54 -4.37
C ASP A 81 19.35 7.69 -4.25
N ASN A 82 18.11 7.55 -4.75
CA ASN A 82 17.20 8.69 -4.89
C ASN A 82 15.79 8.49 -4.32
N ASP A 83 15.53 7.40 -3.58
CA ASP A 83 14.19 7.03 -3.07
C ASP A 83 13.07 7.05 -4.15
N THR A 84 13.45 7.12 -5.44
CA THR A 84 12.55 7.20 -6.60
C THR A 84 12.66 5.93 -7.40
N ILE A 85 11.51 5.45 -7.84
CA ILE A 85 11.33 4.18 -8.53
C ILE A 85 10.89 4.56 -9.94
N SER A 86 11.63 4.10 -10.94
CA SER A 86 11.31 4.29 -12.36
C SER A 86 10.54 3.09 -12.90
#